data_AF-A0A8H7NAG8-F1
#
_entry.id   AF-A0A8H7NAG8-F1
#
_cell.length_a   1.000
_cell.length_b   1.000
_cell.length_c   1.000
_cell.angle_alpha   90.00
_cell.angle_beta   90.00
_cell.angle_gamma   90.00
#
_symmetry.space_group_name_H-M   'P 1'
#
loop_
_entity.id
_entity.type
_entity.pdbx_description
1 polymer ?
#
loop_
_entity_poly.entity_id
_entity_poly.type
_entity_poly.pdbx_seq_one_letter_code
_entity_poly.pdbx_strand_id
1 'polypeptide(L)'
;MYFAAQAALGPVFHQTANNPSCRFIPWHLPSKTDPSTGIVTGEYHVDSDTAETWFQRWKHGVTGFPWIDALMRQLKQDGWMHHLGRHSVACFLTRGGCYVDWERGAEVFEEWLLDHEPACNAGNWQWLSCTAFFAQFFRCYSPIAFGKKWDKEGVLIRKFVPELKDLDAKYIYEPWKAPLPDLKKAGIRLKGNGLDDKEDGTYPKPMFDFNERRQICIDAMKKAYDFGLHGADKQVLDGSWRELFPDSETSEVRGELDTDGEDGRDKKGRESHAGEKRAKPKNTIAAAFKKQKK
;
A
#
# COMPACT_ATOMS: atom_id res chain seq x y z
N MET A 1 1.33 -18.85 -21.33
CA MET A 1 -0.04 -18.31 -21.27
C MET A 1 -0.02 -16.79 -21.45
N TYR A 2 0.68 -16.03 -20.59
CA TYR A 2 0.72 -14.56 -20.71
C TYR A 2 1.28 -14.03 -22.02
N PHE A 3 2.31 -14.68 -22.59
CA PHE A 3 2.84 -14.30 -23.91
C PHE A 3 1.77 -14.28 -25.01
N ALA A 4 0.84 -15.24 -25.01
CA ALA A 4 -0.24 -15.26 -26.00
C ALA A 4 -1.25 -14.12 -25.77
N ALA A 5 -1.53 -13.78 -24.51
CA ALA A 5 -2.38 -12.63 -24.16
C ALA A 5 -1.71 -11.30 -24.58
N GLN A 6 -0.41 -11.13 -24.29
CA GLN A 6 0.35 -9.97 -24.73
C GLN A 6 0.44 -9.90 -26.26
N ALA A 7 0.62 -11.02 -26.96
CA ALA A 7 0.66 -11.01 -28.42
C ALA A 7 -0.70 -10.60 -29.03
N ALA A 8 -1.81 -10.96 -28.38
CA ALA A 8 -3.15 -10.60 -28.84
C ALA A 8 -3.53 -9.15 -28.54
N LEU A 9 -3.15 -8.63 -27.36
CA LEU A 9 -3.51 -7.29 -26.91
C LEU A 9 -2.46 -6.23 -27.28
N GLY A 10 -1.20 -6.63 -27.49
CA GLY A 10 -0.09 -5.71 -27.74
C GLY A 10 0.33 -4.94 -26.48
N PRO A 11 0.78 -3.67 -26.62
CA PRO A 11 1.29 -2.86 -25.51
C PRO A 11 0.30 -2.66 -24.37
N VAL A 12 -1.01 -2.58 -24.67
CA VAL A 12 -2.04 -2.35 -23.63
C VAL A 12 -2.15 -3.49 -22.62
N PHE A 13 -1.57 -4.67 -22.89
CA PHE A 13 -1.51 -5.76 -21.93
C PHE A 13 -0.80 -5.35 -20.62
N HIS A 14 0.11 -4.38 -20.67
CA HIS A 14 0.93 -3.96 -19.53
C HIS A 14 0.31 -2.86 -18.67
N GLN A 15 -0.94 -2.48 -18.95
CA GLN A 15 -1.63 -1.39 -18.27
C GLN A 15 -3.11 -1.69 -18.09
N THR A 16 -3.75 -0.90 -17.24
CA THR A 16 -5.19 -0.92 -17.01
C THR A 16 -5.88 -0.08 -18.07
N ALA A 17 -5.47 1.18 -18.26
CA ALA A 17 -6.07 2.07 -19.25
C ALA A 17 -6.05 1.43 -20.66
N ASN A 18 -7.14 1.54 -21.40
CA ASN A 18 -7.30 0.96 -22.74
C ASN A 18 -7.22 -0.58 -22.82
N ASN A 19 -7.10 -1.30 -21.70
CA ASN A 19 -7.06 -2.76 -21.69
C ASN A 19 -8.45 -3.36 -21.48
N PRO A 20 -9.05 -4.03 -22.49
CA PRO A 20 -10.41 -4.58 -22.39
C PRO A 20 -10.50 -5.82 -21.51
N SER A 21 -9.36 -6.46 -21.18
CA SER A 21 -9.31 -7.65 -20.33
C SER A 21 -8.95 -7.33 -18.88
N CYS A 22 -8.43 -6.14 -18.61
CA CYS A 22 -8.09 -5.68 -17.26
C CYS A 22 -9.29 -4.98 -16.64
N ARG A 23 -9.80 -5.52 -15.55
CA ARG A 23 -10.85 -4.88 -14.75
C ARG A 23 -10.32 -3.56 -14.19
N PHE A 24 -11.11 -2.52 -14.35
CA PHE A 24 -10.82 -1.23 -13.76
C PHE A 24 -11.15 -1.27 -12.27
N ILE A 25 -10.13 -1.06 -11.47
CA ILE A 25 -10.25 -0.83 -10.04
C ILE A 25 -9.65 0.55 -9.79
N PRO A 26 -10.35 1.46 -9.09
CA PRO A 26 -9.87 2.81 -8.85
C PRO A 26 -8.87 2.83 -7.69
N TRP A 27 -7.67 2.31 -7.98
CA TRP A 27 -6.55 2.24 -7.05
C TRP A 27 -6.02 3.64 -6.68
N HIS A 28 -5.27 3.71 -5.59
CA HIS A 28 -4.40 4.85 -5.34
C HIS A 28 -3.13 4.76 -6.17
N LEU A 29 -2.55 5.93 -6.45
CA LEU A 29 -1.33 6.11 -7.23
C LEU A 29 -1.37 5.54 -8.66
N PRO A 30 -2.46 5.73 -9.42
CA PRO A 30 -2.58 5.23 -10.78
C PRO A 30 -1.57 5.86 -11.73
N SER A 31 -1.19 5.10 -12.75
CA SER A 31 -0.27 5.53 -13.80
C SER A 31 -0.86 6.64 -14.66
N LYS A 32 0.00 7.56 -15.08
CA LYS A 32 -0.30 8.53 -16.13
C LYS A 32 -0.18 7.86 -17.49
N THR A 33 -1.05 8.25 -18.42
CA THR A 33 -1.11 7.85 -19.81
C THR A 33 -0.89 9.04 -20.74
N ASP A 34 -0.10 8.84 -21.79
CA ASP A 34 0.03 9.80 -22.87
C ASP A 34 -1.30 9.89 -23.65
N PRO A 35 -1.96 11.06 -23.72
CA PRO A 35 -3.25 11.20 -24.41
C PRO A 35 -3.20 10.88 -25.91
N SER A 36 -2.02 10.98 -26.54
CA SER A 36 -1.85 10.74 -27.98
C SER A 36 -1.72 9.25 -28.32
N THR A 37 -1.08 8.48 -27.44
CA THR A 37 -0.82 7.05 -27.66
C THR A 37 -1.73 6.14 -26.81
N GLY A 38 -2.30 6.67 -25.73
CA GLY A 38 -3.06 5.92 -24.75
C GLY A 38 -2.21 4.98 -23.91
N ILE A 39 -0.88 5.12 -23.94
CA ILE A 39 0.09 4.25 -23.27
C ILE A 39 0.62 4.93 -22.00
N VAL A 40 0.91 4.13 -20.97
CA VAL A 40 1.47 4.62 -19.71
C VAL A 40 2.84 5.29 -19.91
N THR A 41 3.07 6.41 -19.23
CA THR A 41 4.28 7.24 -19.39
C THR A 41 5.42 6.87 -18.44
N GLY A 42 5.14 6.05 -17.43
CA GLY A 42 6.03 5.79 -16.29
C GLY A 42 5.96 6.88 -15.20
N GLU A 43 5.11 7.88 -15.36
CA GLU A 43 4.71 8.78 -14.29
C GLU A 43 3.40 8.31 -13.65
N TYR A 44 3.05 8.86 -12.50
CA TYR A 44 1.85 8.50 -11.74
C TYR A 44 1.20 9.72 -11.09
N HIS A 45 -0.09 9.62 -10.82
CA HIS A 45 -0.80 10.58 -10.00
C HIS A 45 -0.52 10.32 -8.52
N VAL A 46 -0.44 11.37 -7.70
CA VAL A 46 -0.39 11.25 -6.24
C VAL A 46 -1.70 11.80 -5.69
N ASP A 47 -2.69 10.92 -5.65
CA ASP A 47 -4.05 11.21 -5.16
C ASP A 47 -4.16 11.09 -3.63
N SER A 48 -3.18 10.45 -2.97
CA SER A 48 -3.13 10.24 -1.53
C SER A 48 -1.71 10.18 -0.98
N ASP A 49 -1.34 11.17 -0.15
CA ASP A 49 -0.04 11.19 0.57
C ASP A 49 0.16 9.95 1.45
N THR A 50 -0.94 9.42 2.00
CA THR A 50 -0.91 8.21 2.84
C THR A 50 -0.59 6.97 2.00
N ALA A 51 -1.22 6.84 0.83
CA ALA A 51 -0.94 5.74 -0.09
C ALA A 51 0.50 5.83 -0.62
N GLU A 52 0.98 7.02 -0.98
CA GLU A 52 2.37 7.24 -1.38
C GLU A 52 3.34 6.83 -0.26
N THR A 53 3.06 7.23 0.98
CA THR A 53 3.87 6.80 2.14
C THR A 53 3.86 5.28 2.28
N TRP A 54 2.72 4.61 2.15
CA TRP A 54 2.64 3.15 2.22
C TRP A 54 3.40 2.47 1.08
N PHE A 55 3.30 2.99 -0.14
CA PHE A 55 4.07 2.49 -1.29
C PHE A 55 5.57 2.60 -1.05
N GLN A 56 6.07 3.75 -0.59
CA GLN A 56 7.49 3.93 -0.28
C GLN A 56 7.96 2.98 0.83
N ARG A 57 7.15 2.81 1.88
CA ARG A 57 7.47 1.85 2.95
C ARG A 57 7.49 0.41 2.47
N TRP A 58 6.59 0.04 1.56
CA TRP A 58 6.59 -1.28 0.90
C TRP A 58 7.83 -1.45 0.02
N LYS A 59 8.12 -0.49 -0.87
CA LYS A 59 9.29 -0.51 -1.75
C LYS A 59 10.57 -0.71 -0.94
N HIS A 60 10.75 0.03 0.15
CA HIS A 60 11.97 -0.04 0.96
C HIS A 60 11.99 -1.16 2.02
N GLY A 61 10.93 -1.95 2.17
CA GLY A 61 10.86 -3.02 3.17
C GLY A 61 10.92 -2.49 4.61
N VAL A 62 10.13 -1.46 4.90
CA VAL A 62 9.96 -0.80 6.21
C VAL A 62 8.48 -0.61 6.57
N THR A 63 7.65 -1.55 6.15
CA THR A 63 6.19 -1.57 6.40
C THR A 63 5.85 -1.78 7.88
N GLY A 64 6.79 -2.33 8.66
CA GLY A 64 6.56 -2.75 10.03
C GLY A 64 5.92 -4.14 10.12
N PHE A 65 5.76 -4.85 8.99
CA PHE A 65 5.39 -6.26 8.92
C PHE A 65 6.61 -7.09 8.52
N PRO A 66 7.27 -7.81 9.45
CA PRO A 66 8.58 -8.41 9.22
C PRO A 66 8.65 -9.36 8.03
N TRP A 67 7.57 -10.11 7.77
CA TRP A 67 7.49 -10.99 6.61
C TRP A 67 7.56 -10.20 5.29
N ILE A 68 6.79 -9.12 5.16
CA ILE A 68 6.80 -8.29 3.95
C ILE A 68 8.13 -7.57 3.80
N ASP A 69 8.65 -7.04 4.90
CA ASP A 69 9.93 -6.33 4.91
C ASP A 69 11.10 -7.23 4.51
N ALA A 70 11.15 -8.45 5.05
CA ALA A 70 12.18 -9.44 4.68
C ALA A 70 12.12 -9.81 3.20
N LEU A 71 10.91 -10.00 2.66
CA LEU A 71 10.70 -10.33 1.25
C LEU A 71 11.09 -9.18 0.31
N MET A 72 10.73 -7.94 0.64
CA MET A 72 11.10 -6.77 -0.17
C MET A 72 12.61 -6.48 -0.11
N ARG A 73 13.24 -6.68 1.05
CA ARG A 73 14.70 -6.60 1.20
C ARG A 73 15.42 -7.74 0.49
N GLN A 74 14.88 -8.96 0.51
CA GLN A 74 15.40 -10.07 -0.29
C GLN A 74 15.37 -9.72 -1.77
N LEU A 75 14.24 -9.22 -2.28
CA LEU A 75 14.13 -8.82 -3.68
C LEU A 75 15.17 -7.77 -4.06
N LYS A 76 15.33 -6.73 -3.24
CA LYS A 76 16.31 -5.65 -3.47
C LYS A 76 17.75 -6.16 -3.47
N GLN A 77 18.08 -7.09 -2.57
CA GLN A 77 19.44 -7.57 -2.36
C GLN A 77 19.84 -8.68 -3.35
N ASP A 78 18.98 -9.68 -3.51
CA ASP A 78 19.27 -10.90 -4.26
C ASP A 78 18.73 -10.84 -5.70
N GLY A 79 17.84 -9.88 -6.01
CA GLY A 79 17.20 -9.74 -7.32
C GLY A 79 16.24 -10.88 -7.68
N TRP A 80 15.90 -11.73 -6.71
CA TRP A 80 15.00 -12.87 -6.89
C TRP A 80 14.22 -13.17 -5.61
N MET A 81 13.00 -13.67 -5.78
CA MET A 81 12.18 -14.13 -4.67
C MET A 81 11.30 -15.31 -5.10
N HIS A 82 11.14 -16.29 -4.20
CA HIS A 82 10.25 -17.41 -4.41
C HIS A 82 8.82 -16.94 -4.73
N HIS A 83 8.11 -17.67 -5.61
CA HIS A 83 6.80 -17.24 -6.13
C HIS A 83 5.77 -16.94 -5.02
N LEU A 84 5.74 -17.70 -3.92
CA LEU A 84 4.84 -17.41 -2.79
C LEU A 84 5.21 -16.14 -2.01
N GLY A 85 6.48 -15.73 -2.06
CA GLY A 85 6.94 -14.42 -1.58
C GLY A 85 6.41 -13.30 -2.46
N ARG A 86 6.54 -13.45 -3.79
CA ARG A 86 5.94 -12.53 -4.79
C ARG A 86 4.43 -12.36 -4.58
N HIS A 87 3.72 -13.47 -4.34
CA HIS A 87 2.28 -13.45 -4.00
C HIS A 87 1.98 -12.63 -2.74
N SER A 88 2.80 -12.80 -1.70
CA SER A 88 2.60 -12.11 -0.42
C SER A 88 2.76 -10.60 -0.58
N VAL A 89 3.84 -10.14 -1.23
CA VAL A 89 4.13 -8.71 -1.37
C VAL A 89 3.19 -8.01 -2.35
N ALA A 90 2.82 -8.66 -3.46
CA ALA A 90 1.87 -8.10 -4.43
C ALA A 90 0.45 -8.00 -3.86
N CYS A 91 0.01 -9.04 -3.13
CA CYS A 91 -1.28 -9.00 -2.43
C CYS A 91 -1.30 -7.90 -1.35
N PHE A 92 -0.21 -7.74 -0.60
CA PHE A 92 -0.12 -6.72 0.45
C PHE A 92 -0.14 -5.30 -0.12
N LEU A 93 0.56 -5.05 -1.24
CA LEU A 93 0.57 -3.75 -1.91
C LEU A 93 -0.81 -3.38 -2.48
N THR A 94 -1.46 -4.32 -3.17
CA THR A 94 -2.71 -4.07 -3.89
C THR A 94 -3.92 -4.29 -2.95
N ARG A 95 -4.83 -5.21 -3.33
CA ARG A 95 -6.12 -5.50 -2.69
C ARG A 95 -6.08 -5.99 -1.22
N GLY A 96 -4.91 -6.30 -0.67
CA GLY A 96 -4.77 -6.94 0.64
C GLY A 96 -4.32 -6.00 1.76
N GLY A 97 -3.88 -4.78 1.43
CA GLY A 97 -3.27 -3.88 2.40
C GLY A 97 -3.24 -2.44 1.92
N CYS A 98 -2.32 -2.05 1.04
CA CYS A 98 -2.13 -0.63 0.72
C CYS A 98 -3.21 -0.07 -0.22
N TYR A 99 -3.84 -0.92 -1.05
CA TYR A 99 -4.78 -0.50 -2.11
C TYR A 99 -4.12 0.42 -3.15
N VAL A 100 -2.84 0.17 -3.42
CA VAL A 100 -2.03 0.87 -4.43
C VAL A 100 -2.12 0.12 -5.76
N ASP A 101 -2.03 0.86 -6.86
CA ASP A 101 -2.08 0.31 -8.21
C ASP A 101 -1.01 -0.77 -8.43
N TRP A 102 -1.41 -1.84 -9.12
CA TRP A 102 -0.54 -2.96 -9.43
C TRP A 102 0.58 -2.56 -10.39
N GLU A 103 0.37 -1.55 -11.22
CA GLU A 103 1.38 -1.03 -12.16
C GLU A 103 2.60 -0.48 -11.41
N ARG A 104 2.38 0.22 -10.28
CA ARG A 104 3.46 0.69 -9.39
C ARG A 104 4.27 -0.45 -8.80
N GLY A 105 3.61 -1.56 -8.51
CA GLY A 105 4.27 -2.79 -8.07
C GLY A 105 5.09 -3.45 -9.19
N ALA A 106 4.52 -3.49 -10.40
CA ALA A 106 5.15 -4.04 -11.60
C ALA A 106 6.44 -3.29 -11.95
N GLU A 107 6.46 -1.96 -11.86
CA GLU A 107 7.65 -1.11 -12.06
C GLU A 107 8.78 -1.47 -11.08
N VAL A 108 8.48 -1.66 -9.80
CA VAL A 108 9.49 -2.05 -8.81
C VAL A 108 10.05 -3.43 -9.12
N PHE A 109 9.21 -4.35 -9.57
CA PHE A 109 9.62 -5.70 -9.95
C PHE A 109 10.43 -5.71 -11.25
N GLU A 110 10.09 -4.84 -12.21
CA GLU A 110 10.88 -4.62 -13.42
C GLU A 110 12.28 -4.07 -13.10
N GLU A 111 12.38 -3.16 -12.14
CA GLU A 111 13.66 -2.59 -11.71
C GLU A 111 14.57 -3.63 -11.03
N TRP A 112 14.01 -4.57 -10.24
CA TRP A 112 14.80 -5.41 -9.32
C TRP A 112 14.88 -6.89 -9.70
N LEU A 113 13.93 -7.44 -10.45
CA LEU A 113 13.95 -8.87 -10.78
C LEU A 113 15.00 -9.17 -11.86
N LEU A 114 15.95 -10.04 -11.51
CA LEU A 114 16.90 -10.61 -12.47
C LEU A 114 16.22 -11.53 -13.49
N ASP A 115 15.08 -12.11 -13.13
CA ASP A 115 14.25 -12.95 -13.99
C ASP A 115 13.04 -12.19 -14.55
N HIS A 116 13.14 -10.86 -14.68
CA HIS A 116 12.09 -10.05 -15.29
C HIS A 116 11.82 -10.50 -16.73
N GLU A 117 10.56 -10.85 -17.00
CA GLU A 117 10.04 -11.07 -18.34
C GLU A 117 8.73 -10.27 -18.45
N PRO A 118 8.60 -9.35 -19.41
CA PRO A 118 7.47 -8.41 -19.46
C PRO A 118 6.09 -9.10 -19.36
N ALA A 119 5.84 -10.14 -20.16
CA ALA A 119 4.52 -10.77 -20.19
C ALA A 119 4.18 -11.41 -18.83
N CYS A 120 5.17 -12.08 -18.24
CA CYS A 120 5.02 -12.73 -16.95
C CYS A 120 4.90 -11.71 -15.81
N ASN A 121 5.60 -10.58 -15.85
CA ASN A 121 5.50 -9.56 -14.82
C ASN A 121 4.09 -8.96 -14.80
N ALA A 122 3.64 -8.38 -15.92
CA ALA A 122 2.30 -7.78 -16.03
C ALA A 122 1.19 -8.79 -15.74
N GLY A 123 1.27 -9.99 -16.32
CA GLY A 123 0.26 -11.03 -16.13
C GLY A 123 0.12 -11.50 -14.68
N ASN A 124 1.24 -11.67 -13.95
CA ASN A 124 1.18 -12.06 -12.53
C ASN A 124 0.71 -10.91 -11.63
N TRP A 125 1.06 -9.66 -11.93
CA TRP A 125 0.53 -8.53 -11.19
C TRP A 125 -0.98 -8.39 -11.37
N GLN A 126 -1.50 -8.52 -12.60
CA GLN A 126 -2.94 -8.55 -12.86
C GLN A 126 -3.66 -9.71 -12.14
N TRP A 127 -3.02 -10.89 -12.08
CA TRP A 127 -3.55 -12.03 -11.33
C TRP A 127 -3.65 -11.71 -9.83
N LEU A 128 -2.57 -11.20 -9.24
CA LEU A 128 -2.46 -11.03 -7.78
C LEU A 128 -3.25 -9.84 -7.26
N SER A 129 -3.39 -8.78 -8.06
CA SER A 129 -4.30 -7.65 -7.82
C SER A 129 -5.77 -8.02 -8.06
N CYS A 130 -6.03 -9.13 -8.75
CA CYS A 130 -7.34 -9.57 -9.20
C CYS A 130 -7.99 -8.59 -10.18
N THR A 131 -7.20 -7.99 -11.08
CA THR A 131 -7.73 -7.23 -12.22
C THR A 131 -7.95 -8.11 -13.44
N ALA A 132 -7.23 -9.24 -13.58
CA ALA A 132 -7.48 -10.25 -14.60
C ALA A 132 -7.11 -11.67 -14.12
N PHE A 133 -7.52 -12.70 -14.86
CA PHE A 133 -7.25 -14.14 -14.66
C PHE A 133 -7.85 -14.78 -13.39
N PHE A 134 -7.71 -14.13 -12.23
CA PHE A 134 -8.18 -14.62 -10.94
C PHE A 134 -9.08 -13.59 -10.26
N ALA A 135 -10.30 -14.02 -9.92
CA ALA A 135 -11.37 -13.13 -9.46
C ALA A 135 -11.72 -13.29 -7.96
N GLN A 136 -11.11 -14.22 -7.23
CA GLN A 136 -11.43 -14.43 -5.80
C GLN A 136 -10.63 -13.46 -4.90
N PHE A 137 -10.87 -12.16 -5.06
CA PHE A 137 -10.15 -11.07 -4.39
C PHE A 137 -10.16 -11.16 -2.85
N PHE A 138 -11.15 -11.84 -2.26
CA PHE A 138 -11.23 -12.07 -0.81
C PHE A 138 -10.13 -13.03 -0.28
N ARG A 139 -9.49 -13.83 -1.14
CA ARG A 139 -8.38 -14.73 -0.78
C ARG A 139 -7.06 -13.97 -0.69
N CYS A 140 -6.89 -13.21 0.40
CA CYS A 140 -5.67 -12.44 0.67
C CYS A 140 -4.63 -13.25 1.47
N TYR A 141 -3.34 -12.98 1.23
CA TYR A 141 -2.25 -13.50 2.03
C TYR A 141 -2.13 -12.69 3.32
N SER A 142 -2.02 -13.35 4.48
CA SER A 142 -1.75 -12.67 5.73
C SER A 142 -0.24 -12.36 5.84
N PRO A 143 0.16 -11.11 6.11
CA PRO A 143 1.56 -10.74 6.33
C PRO A 143 2.11 -11.30 7.64
N ILE A 144 1.29 -11.98 8.44
CA ILE A 144 1.63 -12.56 9.74
C ILE A 144 1.57 -14.08 9.66
N ALA A 145 0.38 -14.61 9.38
CA ALA A 145 0.13 -16.06 9.50
C ALA A 145 0.79 -16.87 8.38
N PHE A 146 0.98 -16.28 7.18
CA PHE A 146 1.48 -17.02 6.03
C PHE A 146 2.94 -17.45 6.20
N GLY A 147 3.85 -16.53 6.53
CA GLY A 147 5.25 -16.86 6.78
C GLY A 147 5.40 -17.82 7.96
N LYS A 148 4.70 -17.55 9.07
CA LYS A 148 4.73 -18.38 10.30
C LYS A 148 4.36 -19.84 10.07
N LYS A 149 3.50 -20.12 9.09
CA LYS A 149 3.12 -21.48 8.72
C LYS A 149 4.32 -22.31 8.23
N TRP A 150 5.25 -21.68 7.52
CA TRP A 150 6.37 -22.35 6.84
C TRP A 150 7.71 -22.17 7.56
N ASP A 151 7.92 -21.02 8.20
CA ASP A 151 9.15 -20.67 8.90
C ASP A 151 8.81 -20.21 10.33
N LYS A 152 8.64 -21.18 11.24
CA LYS A 152 8.23 -20.92 12.63
C LYS A 152 9.24 -20.09 13.42
N GLU A 153 10.53 -20.24 13.10
CA GLU A 153 11.63 -19.55 13.77
C GLU A 153 11.92 -18.16 13.17
N GLY A 154 11.35 -17.86 12.00
CA GLY A 154 11.55 -16.61 11.28
C GLY A 154 12.97 -16.47 10.72
N VAL A 155 13.60 -17.56 10.29
CA VAL A 155 14.96 -17.56 9.73
C VAL A 155 15.09 -16.58 8.57
N LEU A 156 14.11 -16.51 7.66
CA LEU A 156 14.10 -15.55 6.56
C LEU A 156 14.09 -14.10 7.09
N ILE A 157 13.24 -13.83 8.08
CA ILE A 157 13.12 -12.51 8.71
C ILE A 157 14.44 -12.12 9.38
N ARG A 158 15.05 -13.00 10.17
CA ARG A 158 16.32 -12.72 10.86
C ARG A 158 17.47 -12.45 9.89
N LYS A 159 17.44 -13.08 8.70
CA LYS A 159 18.44 -12.87 7.64
C LYS A 159 18.33 -11.48 7.02
N PHE A 160 17.13 -11.07 6.61
CA PHE A 160 16.91 -9.84 5.83
C PHE A 160 16.47 -8.63 6.67
N VAL A 161 16.05 -8.85 7.91
CA VAL A 161 15.68 -7.83 8.91
C VAL A 161 16.56 -8.01 10.15
N PRO A 162 17.87 -7.73 10.05
CA PRO A 162 18.85 -8.04 11.08
C PRO A 162 18.59 -7.31 12.40
N GLU A 163 17.87 -6.19 12.38
CA GLU A 163 17.42 -5.50 13.58
C GLU A 163 16.47 -6.34 14.45
N LEU A 164 15.80 -7.36 13.89
CA LEU A 164 14.95 -8.29 14.62
C LEU A 164 15.62 -9.64 14.92
N LYS A 165 16.91 -9.80 14.61
CA LYS A 165 17.62 -11.10 14.65
C LYS A 165 17.61 -11.79 16.01
N ASP A 166 17.54 -11.02 17.10
CA ASP A 166 17.61 -11.50 18.49
C ASP A 166 16.23 -11.56 19.17
N LEU A 167 15.15 -11.22 18.45
CA LEU A 167 13.79 -11.27 18.99
C LEU A 167 13.31 -12.73 19.13
N ASP A 168 12.58 -13.05 20.19
CA ASP A 168 12.00 -14.38 20.36
C ASP A 168 11.10 -14.76 19.17
N ALA A 169 11.19 -16.01 18.70
CA ALA A 169 10.38 -16.53 17.59
C ALA A 169 8.87 -16.37 17.82
N LYS A 170 8.42 -16.32 19.08
CA LYS A 170 7.04 -16.01 19.46
C LYS A 170 6.55 -14.68 18.89
N TYR A 171 7.41 -13.67 18.80
CA TYR A 171 7.07 -12.31 18.37
C TYR A 171 7.69 -11.91 17.03
N ILE A 172 8.47 -12.78 16.38
CA ILE A 172 9.22 -12.43 15.15
C ILE A 172 8.32 -11.94 13.99
N TYR A 173 7.08 -12.41 13.93
CA TYR A 173 6.08 -11.99 12.94
C TYR A 173 5.23 -10.79 13.39
N GLU A 174 5.22 -10.48 14.68
CA GLU A 174 4.41 -9.42 15.29
C GLU A 174 5.20 -8.71 16.41
N PRO A 175 6.34 -8.06 16.12
CA PRO A 175 7.20 -7.46 17.13
C PRO A 175 6.48 -6.41 17.99
N TRP A 176 5.47 -5.74 17.44
CA TRP A 176 4.63 -4.78 18.16
C TRP A 176 3.77 -5.39 19.27
N LYS A 177 3.64 -6.72 19.33
CA LYS A 177 2.98 -7.44 20.43
C LYS A 177 3.97 -7.93 21.50
N ALA A 178 5.27 -7.76 21.29
CA ALA A 178 6.26 -8.15 22.27
C ALA A 178 6.23 -7.22 23.50
N PRO A 179 6.30 -7.76 24.74
CA PRO A 179 6.47 -6.96 25.94
C PRO A 179 7.72 -6.07 25.88
N LEU A 180 7.65 -4.88 26.47
CA LEU A 180 8.79 -3.95 26.53
C LEU A 180 10.09 -4.57 27.10
N PRO A 181 10.06 -5.45 28.13
CA PRO A 181 11.27 -6.13 28.60
C PRO A 181 11.92 -7.02 27.53
N ASP A 182 11.12 -7.73 26.74
CA ASP A 182 11.61 -8.62 25.67
C ASP A 182 12.25 -7.82 24.53
N LEU A 183 11.61 -6.70 24.13
CA LEU A 183 12.17 -5.77 23.14
C LEU A 183 13.49 -5.15 23.62
N LYS A 184 13.56 -4.71 24.88
CA LYS A 184 14.78 -4.15 25.48
C LYS A 184 15.91 -5.19 25.53
N LYS A 185 15.60 -6.43 25.91
CA LYS A 185 16.57 -7.53 25.94
C LYS A 185 17.16 -7.82 24.56
N ALA A 186 16.33 -7.74 23.51
CA ALA A 186 16.76 -7.90 22.13
C ALA A 186 17.37 -6.62 21.51
N GLY A 187 17.42 -5.50 22.25
CA GLY A 187 17.95 -4.23 21.75
C GLY A 187 17.05 -3.50 20.74
N ILE A 188 15.76 -3.85 20.66
CA ILE A 188 14.83 -3.37 19.63
C ILE A 188 14.02 -2.17 20.12
N ARG A 189 13.93 -1.14 19.27
CA ARG A 189 13.06 0.02 19.46
C ARG A 189 12.00 0.06 18.36
N LEU A 190 10.73 0.04 18.73
CA LEU A 190 9.62 0.15 17.78
C LEU A 190 9.18 1.61 17.63
N LYS A 191 9.68 2.28 16.59
CA LYS A 191 9.49 3.72 16.39
C LYS A 191 9.46 4.07 14.90
N GLY A 192 8.70 5.13 14.57
CA GLY A 192 8.78 5.76 13.26
C GLY A 192 8.11 4.98 12.12
N ASN A 193 8.28 5.53 10.92
CA ASN A 193 7.84 4.96 9.65
C ASN A 193 8.96 4.16 8.94
N GLY A 194 10.20 4.26 9.42
CA GLY A 194 11.39 3.61 8.84
C GLY A 194 11.93 4.26 7.57
N LEU A 195 11.29 5.33 7.06
CA LEU A 195 11.81 6.13 5.93
C LEU A 195 12.80 7.19 6.42
N ASP A 196 12.44 7.87 7.52
CA ASP A 196 13.20 9.02 8.05
C ASP A 196 14.16 8.64 9.20
N ASP A 197 13.84 7.55 9.92
CA ASP A 197 14.55 7.13 11.12
C ASP A 197 15.56 6.01 10.80
N LYS A 198 16.86 6.33 10.80
CA LYS A 198 17.96 5.36 10.56
C LYS A 198 18.85 5.18 11.80
N GLU A 199 18.23 5.04 12.97
CA GLU A 199 18.94 4.70 14.21
C GLU A 199 19.12 3.18 14.32
N ASP A 200 20.35 2.73 14.62
CA ASP A 200 20.64 1.32 14.87
C ASP A 200 19.73 0.72 15.95
N GLY A 201 19.22 -0.49 15.69
CA GLY A 201 18.28 -1.19 16.58
C GLY A 201 16.84 -0.69 16.52
N THR A 202 16.51 0.19 15.57
CA THR A 202 15.13 0.66 15.36
C THR A 202 14.44 -0.17 14.27
N TYR A 203 13.23 -0.64 14.56
CA TYR A 203 12.34 -1.27 13.59
C TYR A 203 11.02 -0.47 13.54
N PRO A 204 10.47 -0.18 12.35
CA PRO A 204 9.27 0.63 12.21
C PRO A 204 8.04 0.00 12.87
N LYS A 205 7.11 0.85 13.31
CA LYS A 205 5.79 0.38 13.73
C LYS A 205 4.97 -0.04 12.50
N PRO A 206 4.03 -1.00 12.62
CA PRO A 206 3.11 -1.33 11.53
C PRO A 206 2.45 -0.08 10.96
N MET A 207 2.42 0.03 9.64
CA MET A 207 1.85 1.20 8.96
C MET A 207 0.33 1.32 9.08
N PHE A 208 -0.35 0.25 9.47
CA PHE A 208 -1.78 0.20 9.79
C PHE A 208 -2.12 -1.07 10.60
N ASP A 209 -3.34 -1.15 11.13
CA ASP A 209 -3.92 -2.42 11.59
C ASP A 209 -4.33 -3.26 10.37
N PHE A 210 -3.75 -4.46 10.25
CA PHE A 210 -3.98 -5.31 9.07
C PHE A 210 -5.42 -5.81 8.95
N ASN A 211 -6.11 -6.09 10.06
CA ASN A 211 -7.44 -6.67 10.00
C ASN A 211 -8.47 -5.62 9.56
N GLU A 212 -8.38 -4.42 10.13
CA GLU A 212 -9.18 -3.27 9.72
C GLU A 212 -8.92 -2.94 8.25
N ARG A 213 -7.64 -2.78 7.89
CA ARG A 213 -7.23 -2.39 6.54
C ARG A 213 -7.67 -3.40 5.48
N ARG A 214 -7.53 -4.70 5.77
CA ARG A 214 -7.98 -5.77 4.87
C ARG A 214 -9.48 -5.69 4.61
N GLN A 215 -10.28 -5.39 5.64
CA GLN A 215 -11.74 -5.30 5.48
C GLN A 215 -12.10 -4.13 4.55
N ILE A 216 -11.50 -2.98 4.79
CA ILE A 216 -11.64 -1.78 3.96
C ILE A 216 -11.30 -2.08 2.48
N CYS A 217 -10.15 -2.71 2.22
CA CYS A 217 -9.75 -3.07 0.85
C CYS A 217 -10.73 -4.06 0.19
N ILE A 218 -11.21 -5.06 0.93
CA ILE A 218 -12.17 -6.04 0.41
C ILE A 218 -13.50 -5.38 0.04
N ASP A 219 -13.97 -4.43 0.85
CA ASP A 219 -15.23 -3.73 0.58
C ASP A 219 -15.11 -2.79 -0.64
N ALA A 220 -13.95 -2.14 -0.80
CA ALA A 220 -13.63 -1.38 -2.01
C ALA A 220 -13.58 -2.29 -3.26
N MET A 221 -12.91 -3.45 -3.16
CA MET A 221 -12.88 -4.45 -4.24
C MET A 221 -14.29 -4.95 -4.60
N LYS A 222 -15.15 -5.24 -3.62
CA LYS A 222 -16.54 -5.64 -3.89
C LYS A 222 -17.26 -4.58 -4.71
N LYS A 223 -17.20 -3.32 -4.28
CA LYS A 223 -17.84 -2.20 -4.98
C LYS A 223 -17.35 -2.09 -6.43
N ALA A 224 -16.05 -2.17 -6.66
CA ALA A 224 -15.48 -2.14 -8.01
C ALA A 224 -15.90 -3.37 -8.86
N TYR A 225 -16.00 -4.55 -8.24
CA TYR A 225 -16.50 -5.75 -8.89
C TYR A 225 -17.98 -5.67 -9.25
N ASP A 226 -18.80 -5.04 -8.40
CA ASP A 226 -20.24 -4.83 -8.63
C ASP A 226 -20.49 -3.93 -9.84
N PHE A 227 -19.70 -2.87 -10.03
CA PHE A 227 -19.80 -2.01 -11.22
C PHE A 227 -19.28 -2.67 -12.50
N GLY A 228 -18.32 -3.59 -12.39
CA GLY A 228 -17.95 -4.43 -13.52
C GLY A 228 -17.11 -3.77 -14.62
N LEU A 229 -16.56 -2.58 -14.38
CA LEU A 229 -15.83 -1.81 -15.39
C LEU A 229 -14.50 -2.46 -15.78
N HIS A 230 -14.10 -2.28 -17.03
CA HIS A 230 -12.80 -2.64 -17.59
C HIS A 230 -12.10 -1.40 -18.12
N GLY A 231 -10.78 -1.45 -18.24
CA GLY A 231 -9.99 -0.27 -18.54
C GLY A 231 -10.19 0.33 -19.94
N ALA A 232 -10.83 -0.41 -20.86
CA ALA A 232 -11.25 0.09 -22.17
C ALA A 232 -12.70 0.62 -22.21
N ASP A 233 -13.44 0.56 -21.09
CA ASP A 233 -14.82 1.04 -21.05
C ASP A 233 -14.86 2.57 -21.16
N LYS A 234 -15.83 3.07 -21.90
CA LYS A 234 -16.00 4.52 -22.14
C LYS A 234 -16.01 5.32 -20.84
N GLN A 235 -16.72 4.84 -19.82
CA GLN A 235 -16.84 5.49 -18.50
C GLN A 235 -15.49 5.61 -17.78
N VAL A 236 -14.55 4.69 -18.04
CA VAL A 236 -13.19 4.76 -17.49
C VAL A 236 -12.38 5.79 -18.24
N LEU A 237 -12.45 5.76 -19.57
CA LEU A 237 -11.69 6.63 -20.47
C LEU A 237 -12.16 8.09 -20.49
N ASP A 238 -13.42 8.37 -20.15
CA ASP A 238 -13.94 9.74 -20.06
C ASP A 238 -14.06 10.24 -18.61
N GLY A 239 -13.60 9.45 -17.63
CA GLY A 239 -13.63 9.82 -16.21
C GLY A 239 -15.01 9.74 -15.55
N SER A 240 -16.08 9.43 -16.28
CA SER A 240 -17.45 9.42 -15.72
C SER A 240 -17.66 8.33 -14.67
N TRP A 241 -16.75 7.36 -14.56
CA TRP A 241 -16.75 6.34 -13.52
C TRP A 241 -16.80 6.94 -12.11
N ARG A 242 -16.29 8.15 -11.90
CA ARG A 242 -16.30 8.86 -10.60
C ARG A 242 -17.70 9.02 -10.02
N GLU A 243 -18.71 9.23 -10.87
CA GLU A 243 -20.10 9.37 -10.45
C GLU A 243 -20.63 8.08 -9.78
N LEU A 244 -20.04 6.93 -10.11
CA LEU A 244 -20.37 5.63 -9.54
C LEU A 244 -19.73 5.41 -8.16
N PHE A 245 -18.66 6.16 -7.86
CA PHE A 245 -17.94 6.08 -6.59
C PHE A 245 -17.88 7.45 -5.92
N PRO A 246 -19.03 7.97 -5.43
CA PRO A 246 -19.05 9.27 -4.78
C PRO A 246 -18.08 9.29 -3.59
N ASP A 247 -17.34 10.38 -3.48
CA ASP A 247 -16.39 10.64 -2.40
C ASP A 247 -17.11 10.54 -1.05
N SER A 248 -16.75 9.52 -0.28
CA SER A 248 -16.84 9.64 1.17
C SER A 248 -15.44 9.94 1.68
N GLU A 249 -15.30 10.80 2.69
CA GLU A 249 -14.03 11.03 3.40
C GLU A 249 -13.40 9.73 3.94
N THR A 250 -14.17 8.64 3.92
CA THR A 250 -13.83 7.28 4.34
C THR A 250 -13.67 6.27 3.19
N SER A 251 -13.89 6.66 1.93
CA SER A 251 -13.81 5.77 0.77
C SER A 251 -12.35 5.63 0.33
N GLU A 252 -11.92 4.39 0.10
CA GLU A 252 -10.63 4.06 -0.54
C GLU A 252 -10.63 4.25 -2.05
N VAL A 253 -11.81 4.45 -2.63
CA VAL A 253 -11.94 4.69 -4.05
C VAL A 253 -11.71 6.17 -4.30
N ARG A 254 -10.50 6.55 -4.76
CA ARG A 254 -10.13 7.96 -5.04
C ARG A 254 -9.26 8.21 -6.27
N GLY A 255 -8.78 7.18 -6.98
CA GLY A 255 -7.77 7.29 -8.04
C GLY A 255 -8.01 8.43 -9.05
N GLU A 256 -6.93 9.06 -9.54
CA GLU A 256 -6.92 10.12 -10.58
C GLU A 256 -6.45 9.55 -11.94
N LEU A 257 -6.99 9.99 -13.08
CA LEU A 257 -6.58 9.56 -14.43
C LEU A 257 -6.35 10.79 -15.32
N ASP A 258 -5.45 10.73 -16.29
CA ASP A 258 -5.14 11.89 -17.14
C ASP A 258 -6.32 12.39 -17.97
N THR A 259 -7.33 11.54 -18.22
CA THR A 259 -8.55 11.92 -18.92
C THR A 259 -9.48 12.81 -18.10
N ASP A 260 -9.14 13.09 -16.83
CA ASP A 260 -9.95 13.88 -15.91
C ASP A 260 -9.98 15.39 -16.21
N GLY A 261 -9.08 15.90 -17.07
CA GLY A 261 -9.04 17.32 -17.47
C GLY A 261 -8.61 18.31 -16.35
N GLU A 262 -8.03 19.45 -16.74
CA GLU A 262 -7.54 20.50 -15.83
C GLU A 262 -8.64 21.38 -15.18
N ASP A 263 -9.93 21.03 -15.26
CA ASP A 263 -11.01 21.93 -14.84
C ASP A 263 -11.82 21.38 -13.66
N GLY A 264 -11.66 21.98 -12.47
CA GLY A 264 -12.66 21.85 -11.40
C GLY A 264 -12.21 21.88 -9.94
N ARG A 265 -10.92 21.72 -9.61
CA ARG A 265 -10.42 21.97 -8.23
C ARG A 265 -9.53 23.20 -8.20
N ASP A 266 -10.21 24.34 -8.32
CA ASP A 266 -9.69 25.67 -8.09
C ASP A 266 -8.95 25.72 -6.73
N LYS A 267 -7.62 25.83 -6.76
CA LYS A 267 -6.78 26.15 -5.60
C LYS A 267 -7.12 27.56 -5.11
N LYS A 268 -8.22 27.74 -4.39
CA LYS A 268 -8.51 29.00 -3.69
C LYS A 268 -8.05 28.96 -2.24
N GLY A 269 -6.87 29.54 -2.05
CA GLY A 269 -6.61 30.51 -0.98
C GLY A 269 -6.39 29.97 0.44
N ARG A 270 -5.14 29.66 0.77
CA ARG A 270 -4.61 29.94 2.11
C ARG A 270 -3.43 30.90 1.98
N GLU A 271 -3.75 32.15 1.69
CA GLU A 271 -2.83 33.24 1.95
C GLU A 271 -2.68 33.42 3.46
N SER A 272 -1.43 33.47 3.88
CA SER A 272 -0.98 33.83 5.21
C SER A 272 -1.40 35.27 5.54
N HIS A 273 -2.21 35.44 6.58
CA HIS A 273 -2.25 36.69 7.34
C HIS A 273 -1.73 36.45 8.75
N ALA A 274 -0.52 36.94 8.95
CA ALA A 274 0.08 37.14 10.25
C ALA A 274 -0.58 38.36 10.92
N GLY A 275 -0.87 38.21 12.21
CA GLY A 275 -0.95 39.33 13.14
C GLY A 275 -2.33 39.65 13.66
N GLU A 276 -2.69 39.12 14.83
CA GLU A 276 -3.11 40.00 15.93
C GLU A 276 -3.01 39.31 17.30
N LYS A 277 -2.48 40.07 18.26
CA LYS A 277 -2.21 39.70 19.64
C LYS A 277 -3.48 39.73 20.48
N ARG A 278 -3.66 38.77 21.41
CA ARG A 278 -4.22 38.98 22.77
C ARG A 278 -4.10 37.70 23.60
N ALA A 279 -3.18 37.63 24.56
CA ALA A 279 -3.31 38.05 25.97
C ALA A 279 -3.87 36.94 26.88
N LYS A 280 -2.99 36.39 27.73
CA LYS A 280 -3.31 35.49 28.85
C LYS A 280 -4.06 36.23 29.96
N PRO A 281 -4.86 35.54 30.78
CA PRO A 281 -5.01 35.90 32.19
C PRO A 281 -4.33 34.89 33.11
N LYS A 282 -3.66 35.41 34.15
CA LYS A 282 -3.06 34.69 35.28
C LYS A 282 -4.08 34.54 36.43
N ASN A 283 -3.85 33.49 37.22
CA ASN A 283 -4.39 33.10 38.54
C ASN A 283 -4.92 34.18 39.50
N THR A 284 -5.91 33.77 40.32
CA THR A 284 -6.00 33.92 41.80
C THR A 284 -6.99 32.84 42.34
N ILE A 285 -6.61 31.88 43.21
CA ILE A 285 -6.60 31.89 44.72
C ILE A 285 -8.02 32.10 45.29
N ALA A 286 -8.64 31.35 46.23
CA ALA A 286 -8.30 30.26 47.15
C ALA A 286 -9.59 29.63 47.76
N ALA A 287 -9.39 28.49 48.46
CA ALA A 287 -10.04 28.05 49.72
C ALA A 287 -11.57 27.79 49.73
N ALA A 288 -11.99 26.52 49.80
CA ALA A 288 -12.23 25.74 51.03
C ALA A 288 -13.69 25.84 51.51
N PHE A 289 -14.40 24.70 51.64
CA PHE A 289 -14.98 24.26 52.93
C PHE A 289 -15.56 22.83 52.85
N LYS A 290 -15.59 22.23 54.03
CA LYS A 290 -15.70 20.82 54.43
C LYS A 290 -17.11 20.22 54.39
N LYS A 291 -17.13 18.90 54.18
CA LYS A 291 -17.84 17.80 54.90
C LYS A 291 -19.32 17.92 55.33
N GLN A 292 -20.02 16.82 55.01
CA GLN A 292 -20.92 15.98 55.84
C GLN A 292 -22.29 16.52 56.25
N LYS A 293 -23.32 15.72 55.92
CA LYS A 293 -24.28 15.09 56.84
C LYS A 293 -24.95 13.94 56.05
N LYS A 294 -24.69 12.70 56.47
CA LYS A 294 -25.57 11.84 57.28
C LYS A 294 -26.72 11.26 56.45
#